data_AF-A0AAC8Q3R1-F1
#
_entry.id   AF-A0AAC8Q3R1-F1
#
_cell.length_a   1.000
_cell.length_b   1.000
_cell.length_c   1.000
_cell.angle_alpha   90.00
_cell.angle_beta   90.00
_cell.angle_gamma   90.00
#
_symmetry.space_group_name_H-M   'P 1'
#
loop_
_entity.id
_entity.type
_entity.pdbx_description
1 polymer ?
#
loop_
_entity_poly.entity_id
_entity_poly.type
_entity_poly.pdbx_seq_one_letter_code
_entity_poly.pdbx_strand_id
1 'polypeptide(L)'
;MSALTTVNPQILDAVTQTNKNVLQGARAAGSGMAYQHVAQSTAIAIQDIVEYLRNVAAVSTATNGVALGMILAGQNTDNATKALAAAQTAMTQAAALFQQVGETSATVLKNFPSS
;
A
#
# COMPACT_ATOMS: atom_id res chain seq x y z
N MET A 1 23.92 43.07 -44.53
CA MET A 1 23.40 41.74 -44.16
C MET A 1 22.67 41.85 -42.82
N SER A 2 21.39 42.24 -42.77
CA SER A 2 20.70 42.33 -41.46
C SER A 2 19.20 42.05 -41.49
N ALA A 3 18.71 41.36 -42.51
CA ALA A 3 17.30 40.98 -42.60
C ALA A 3 17.17 39.48 -42.87
N LEU A 4 17.71 38.66 -41.95
CA LEU A 4 17.15 37.34 -41.72
C LEU A 4 16.46 37.39 -40.36
N THR A 5 15.24 36.87 -40.29
CA THR A 5 14.75 36.08 -39.15
C THR A 5 14.20 36.77 -37.89
N THR A 6 13.43 37.86 -37.99
CA THR A 6 12.48 38.16 -36.88
C THR A 6 11.15 37.49 -37.20
N VAL A 7 10.89 36.36 -36.53
CA VAL A 7 9.62 35.63 -36.64
C VAL A 7 8.46 36.55 -36.21
N ASN A 8 7.29 36.42 -36.85
CA ASN A 8 6.10 37.20 -36.52
C ASN A 8 5.76 37.09 -35.01
N PRO A 9 5.56 38.20 -34.29
CA PRO A 9 5.30 38.20 -32.85
C PRO A 9 4.12 37.34 -32.39
N GLN A 10 3.04 37.25 -33.18
CA GLN A 10 1.89 36.41 -32.87
C GLN A 10 2.22 34.92 -32.97
N ILE A 11 3.10 34.54 -33.92
CA ILE A 11 3.59 33.16 -34.05
C ILE A 11 4.49 32.83 -32.86
N LEU A 12 5.39 33.74 -32.47
CA LEU A 12 6.24 33.55 -31.30
C LEU A 12 5.42 33.39 -30.01
N ASP A 13 4.38 34.20 -29.83
CA ASP A 13 3.48 34.12 -28.68
C ASP A 13 2.68 32.80 -28.69
N ALA A 14 2.09 32.43 -29.84
CA ALA A 14 1.36 31.17 -29.97
C ALA A 14 2.24 29.94 -29.68
N VAL A 15 3.48 29.90 -30.18
CA VAL A 15 4.44 28.82 -29.90
C VAL A 15 4.85 28.82 -28.43
N THR A 16 5.10 29.99 -27.85
CA THR A 16 5.43 30.13 -26.42
C THR A 16 4.29 29.62 -25.53
N GLN A 17 3.06 30.02 -25.83
CA GLN A 17 1.88 29.60 -25.08
C GLN A 17 1.60 28.11 -25.25
N THR A 18 1.78 27.57 -26.46
CA THR A 18 1.66 26.12 -26.71
C THR A 18 2.68 25.34 -25.90
N ASN A 19 3.96 25.74 -25.91
CA ASN A 19 5.00 25.10 -25.12
C ASN A 19 4.70 25.14 -23.61
N LYS A 20 4.23 26.27 -23.09
CA LYS A 20 3.79 26.39 -21.70
C LYS A 20 2.63 25.44 -21.37
N ASN A 21 1.60 25.42 -22.21
CA ASN A 21 0.41 24.58 -22.00
C ASN A 21 0.75 23.09 -22.07
N VAL A 22 1.60 22.67 -23.02
CA VAL A 22 2.05 21.27 -23.14
C VAL A 22 2.85 20.85 -21.91
N LEU A 23 3.79 21.67 -21.44
CA LEU A 23 4.59 21.37 -20.24
C LEU A 23 3.73 21.32 -18.98
N GLN A 24 2.78 22.23 -18.82
CA GLN A 24 1.84 22.21 -17.70
C GLN A 24 0.91 21.00 -17.74
N GLY A 25 0.36 20.67 -18.92
CA GLY A 25 -0.48 19.50 -19.12
C GLY A 25 0.26 18.19 -18.82
N ALA A 26 1.51 18.06 -19.27
CA ALA A 26 2.36 16.91 -18.98
C ALA A 26 2.65 16.76 -17.47
N ARG A 27 2.91 17.88 -16.77
CA ARG A 27 3.10 17.87 -15.31
C ARG A 27 1.83 17.46 -14.57
N ALA A 28 0.68 18.05 -14.92
CA ALA A 28 -0.60 17.70 -14.32
C ALA A 28 -0.97 16.23 -14.54
N ALA A 29 -0.77 15.72 -15.76
CA ALA A 29 -0.97 14.31 -16.07
C ALA A 29 -0.01 13.42 -15.27
N GLY A 30 1.27 13.78 -15.20
CA GLY A 30 2.28 13.06 -14.42
C GLY A 30 1.94 12.97 -12.93
N SER A 31 1.50 14.08 -12.32
CA SER A 31 1.03 14.10 -10.93
C SER A 31 -0.22 13.23 -10.72
N GLY A 32 -1.17 13.26 -11.67
CA GLY A 32 -2.36 12.40 -11.61
C GLY A 32 -2.03 10.92 -11.70
N MET A 33 -1.13 10.53 -12.61
CA MET A 33 -0.64 9.16 -12.73
C MET A 33 0.12 8.72 -11.48
N ALA A 34 0.97 9.58 -10.92
CA ALA A 34 1.68 9.28 -9.68
C ALA A 34 0.70 9.05 -8.52
N TYR A 35 -0.36 9.86 -8.41
CA TYR A 35 -1.40 9.65 -7.40
C TYR A 35 -2.11 8.31 -7.58
N GLN A 36 -2.46 7.95 -8.83
CA GLN A 36 -3.07 6.66 -9.13
C GLN A 36 -2.15 5.49 -8.75
N HIS A 37 -0.85 5.58 -9.04
CA HIS A 37 0.12 4.55 -8.66
C HIS A 37 0.29 4.42 -7.14
N VAL A 38 0.34 5.54 -6.41
CA VAL A 38 0.39 5.53 -4.93
C VAL A 38 -0.89 4.93 -4.35
N ALA A 39 -2.06 5.34 -4.86
CA ALA A 39 -3.34 4.79 -4.46
C ALA A 39 -3.40 3.26 -4.70
N GLN A 40 -2.98 2.82 -5.89
CA GLN A 40 -2.94 1.40 -6.25
C GLN A 40 -1.96 0.60 -5.37
N SER A 41 -0.73 1.10 -5.20
CA SER A 41 0.28 0.43 -4.37
C SER A 41 -0.18 0.30 -2.93
N THR A 42 -0.87 1.31 -2.42
CA THR A 42 -1.44 1.27 -1.07
C THR A 42 -2.60 0.30 -0.96
N ALA A 43 -3.47 0.24 -1.98
CA ALA A 43 -4.55 -0.75 -2.04
C ALA A 43 -3.99 -2.18 -2.08
N ILE A 44 -2.89 -2.42 -2.79
CA ILE A 44 -2.19 -3.71 -2.80
C ILE A 44 -1.63 -4.03 -1.41
N ALA A 45 -0.97 -3.08 -0.75
CA ALA A 45 -0.45 -3.28 0.60
C ALA A 45 -1.56 -3.66 1.60
N ILE A 46 -2.73 -3.03 1.50
CA ILE A 46 -3.92 -3.39 2.31
C ILE A 46 -4.38 -4.82 1.98
N GLN A 47 -4.44 -5.20 0.70
CA GLN A 47 -4.85 -6.54 0.30
C GLN A 47 -3.88 -7.61 0.82
N ASP A 48 -2.57 -7.37 0.70
CA ASP A 48 -1.53 -8.29 1.17
C ASP A 48 -1.63 -8.53 2.68
N ILE A 49 -1.88 -7.47 3.46
CA ILE A 49 -2.00 -7.63 4.91
C ILE A 49 -3.30 -8.32 5.33
N VAL A 50 -4.40 -8.16 4.58
CA VAL A 50 -5.63 -8.94 4.78
C VAL A 50 -5.37 -10.43 4.53
N GLU A 51 -4.66 -10.77 3.46
CA GLU A 51 -4.33 -12.15 3.15
C GLU A 51 -3.39 -12.76 4.22
N TYR A 52 -2.40 -11.99 4.68
CA TYR A 52 -1.56 -12.39 5.80
C TYR A 52 -2.38 -12.69 7.07
N LEU A 53 -3.30 -11.79 7.44
CA LEU A 53 -4.17 -11.98 8.61
C LEU A 53 -5.03 -13.25 8.46
N ARG A 54 -5.59 -13.49 7.27
CA ARG A 54 -6.37 -14.68 6.97
C ARG A 54 -5.53 -15.96 7.08
N ASN A 55 -4.29 -15.94 6.58
CA ASN A 55 -3.37 -17.07 6.68
C ASN A 55 -3.06 -17.41 8.15
N VAL A 56 -2.67 -16.39 8.93
CA VAL A 56 -2.38 -16.57 10.36
C VAL A 56 -3.59 -17.08 11.13
N ALA A 57 -4.80 -16.57 10.83
CA ALA A 57 -6.03 -17.03 11.45
C ALA A 57 -6.32 -18.51 11.15
N ALA A 58 -6.13 -18.95 9.91
CA ALA A 58 -6.33 -20.34 9.51
C ALA A 58 -5.35 -21.28 10.22
N VAL A 59 -4.06 -20.95 10.22
CA VAL A 59 -3.02 -21.72 10.93
C VAL A 59 -3.31 -21.77 12.43
N SER A 60 -3.62 -20.63 13.04
CA SER A 60 -3.90 -20.54 14.47
C SER A 60 -5.14 -21.36 14.86
N THR A 61 -6.18 -21.36 14.04
CA THR A 61 -7.38 -22.18 14.27
C THR A 61 -7.05 -23.68 14.21
N ALA A 62 -6.24 -24.10 13.23
CA ALA A 62 -5.79 -25.48 13.12
C ALA A 62 -4.91 -25.90 14.31
N THR A 63 -3.95 -25.05 14.70
CA THR A 63 -3.10 -25.26 15.88
C THR A 63 -3.95 -25.40 17.14
N ASN A 64 -4.94 -24.53 17.32
CA ASN A 64 -5.85 -24.60 18.48
C ASN A 64 -6.61 -25.93 18.52
N GLY A 65 -7.15 -26.39 17.38
CA GLY A 65 -7.85 -27.67 17.31
C GLY A 65 -6.97 -28.87 17.70
N VAL A 66 -5.75 -28.95 17.14
CA VAL A 66 -4.80 -30.02 17.45
C VAL A 66 -4.36 -29.97 18.92
N ALA A 67 -3.99 -28.78 19.41
CA ALA A 67 -3.51 -28.62 20.78
C ALA A 67 -4.59 -28.94 21.82
N LEU A 68 -5.84 -28.52 21.59
CA LEU A 68 -6.95 -28.89 22.47
C LEU A 68 -7.20 -30.40 22.48
N GLY A 69 -7.12 -31.05 21.32
CA GLY A 69 -7.22 -32.51 21.22
C GLY A 69 -6.13 -33.23 22.03
N MET A 70 -4.88 -32.76 21.93
CA MET A 70 -3.74 -33.29 22.69
C MET A 70 -3.92 -33.11 24.20
N ILE A 71 -4.40 -31.94 24.63
CA ILE A 71 -4.69 -31.66 26.04
C ILE A 71 -5.77 -32.61 26.58
N LEU A 72 -6.88 -32.77 25.86
CA LEU A 72 -7.98 -33.66 26.27
C LEU A 72 -7.55 -35.13 26.31
N ALA A 73 -6.63 -35.54 25.42
CA ALA A 73 -6.06 -36.88 25.40
C ALA A 73 -4.99 -37.11 26.49
N GLY A 74 -4.61 -36.07 27.25
CA GLY A 74 -3.51 -36.14 28.22
C GLY A 74 -2.13 -36.35 27.58
N GLN A 75 -1.98 -36.03 26.29
CA GLN A 75 -0.77 -36.27 25.52
C GLN A 75 -0.01 -34.97 25.30
N ASN A 76 1.26 -34.93 25.71
CA ASN A 76 2.19 -33.84 25.38
C ASN A 76 1.58 -32.44 25.68
N THR A 77 0.90 -32.35 26.83
CA THR A 77 0.12 -31.20 27.28
C THR A 77 0.93 -29.92 27.31
N ASP A 78 2.19 -29.99 27.74
CA ASP A 78 3.06 -28.82 27.86
C ASP A 78 3.34 -28.16 26.50
N ASN A 79 3.65 -28.97 25.48
CA ASN A 79 3.89 -28.44 24.13
C ASN A 79 2.58 -27.97 23.49
N ALA A 80 1.46 -28.63 23.76
CA ALA A 80 0.14 -28.20 23.30
C ALA A 80 -0.25 -26.82 23.90
N THR A 81 -0.03 -26.60 25.19
CA THR A 81 -0.28 -25.31 25.84
C THR A 81 0.64 -24.21 25.28
N LYS A 82 1.91 -24.51 25.02
CA LYS A 82 2.83 -23.56 24.35
C LYS A 82 2.38 -23.22 22.94
N ALA A 83 1.91 -24.21 22.17
CA ALA A 83 1.40 -24.01 20.82
C ALA A 83 0.14 -23.13 20.81
N LEU A 84 -0.79 -23.33 21.75
CA LEU A 84 -1.95 -22.44 21.95
C LEU A 84 -1.53 -21.00 22.23
N ALA A 85 -0.59 -20.79 23.16
CA ALA A 85 -0.10 -19.46 23.48
C ALA A 85 0.58 -18.79 22.28
N ALA A 86 1.37 -19.54 21.50
CA ALA A 86 2.01 -19.05 20.29
C ALA A 86 0.98 -18.68 19.21
N ALA A 87 -0.04 -19.51 18.98
CA ALA A 87 -1.13 -19.22 18.04
C ALA A 87 -1.91 -17.96 18.42
N GLN A 88 -2.25 -17.81 19.71
CA GLN A 88 -2.93 -16.62 20.21
C GLN A 88 -2.07 -15.35 20.02
N THR A 89 -0.78 -15.46 20.31
CA THR A 89 0.19 -14.36 20.13
C THR A 89 0.32 -13.99 18.65
N ALA A 90 0.40 -14.96 17.75
CA ALA A 90 0.48 -14.74 16.31
C ALA A 90 -0.76 -14.00 15.79
N MET A 91 -1.97 -14.39 16.23
CA MET A 91 -3.20 -13.68 15.87
C MET A 91 -3.20 -12.22 16.34
N THR A 92 -2.78 -11.96 17.59
CA THR A 92 -2.69 -10.59 18.11
C THR A 92 -1.68 -9.75 17.33
N GLN A 93 -0.51 -10.31 17.00
CA GLN A 93 0.49 -9.60 16.20
C GLN A 93 -0.01 -9.33 14.77
N ALA A 94 -0.68 -10.29 14.13
CA ALA A 94 -1.24 -10.10 12.80
C ALA A 94 -2.33 -9.01 12.79
N ALA A 95 -3.17 -8.96 13.83
CA ALA A 95 -4.17 -7.90 13.97
C ALA A 95 -3.53 -6.51 14.17
N ALA A 96 -2.47 -6.43 14.99
CA ALA A 96 -1.72 -5.19 15.19
C ALA A 96 -1.04 -4.72 13.89
N LEU A 97 -0.44 -5.65 13.14
CA LEU A 97 0.18 -5.35 11.86
C LEU A 97 -0.86 -4.88 10.83
N PHE A 98 -2.04 -5.51 10.79
CA PHE A 98 -3.17 -5.06 9.96
C PHE A 98 -3.57 -3.62 10.25
N GLN A 99 -3.72 -3.27 11.53
CA GLN A 99 -4.02 -1.90 11.93
C GLN A 99 -2.90 -0.93 11.50
N GLN A 100 -1.64 -1.28 11.78
CA GLN A 100 -0.49 -0.44 11.44
C GLN A 100 -0.38 -0.19 9.93
N VAL A 101 -0.56 -1.22 9.10
CA VAL A 101 -0.56 -1.08 7.64
C VAL A 101 -1.73 -0.22 7.19
N GLY A 102 -2.92 -0.37 7.78
CA GLY A 102 -4.08 0.47 7.50
C GLY A 102 -3.82 1.96 7.80
N GLU A 103 -3.26 2.27 8.96
CA GLU A 103 -2.92 3.64 9.38
C GLU A 103 -1.80 4.24 8.50
N THR A 104 -0.76 3.47 8.21
CA THR A 104 0.34 3.89 7.34
C THR A 104 -0.17 4.16 5.92
N SER A 105 -1.02 3.27 5.40
CA SER A 105 -1.68 3.40 4.11
C SER A 105 -2.52 4.67 4.01
N ALA A 106 -3.36 4.92 5.02
CA ALA A 106 -4.16 6.15 5.09
C ALA A 106 -3.29 7.41 5.14
N THR A 107 -2.18 7.34 5.87
CA THR A 107 -1.21 8.44 5.97
C THR A 107 -0.53 8.72 4.62
N VAL A 108 -0.09 7.68 3.91
CA VAL A 108 0.51 7.80 2.58
C VAL A 108 -0.47 8.42 1.58
N LEU A 109 -1.73 7.96 1.54
CA LEU A 109 -2.74 8.54 0.66
C LEU A 109 -3.06 10.00 0.98
N LYS A 110 -3.16 10.34 2.28
CA LYS A 110 -3.47 11.70 2.71
C LYS A 110 -2.34 12.68 2.40
N ASN A 111 -1.10 12.21 2.50
CA ASN A 111 0.09 13.05 2.33
C ASN A 111 0.58 13.11 0.89
N PHE A 112 0.04 12.29 -0.02
CA PHE A 112 0.43 12.29 -1.43
C PHE A 112 -0.66 12.93 -2.32
N PRO A 113 -0.33 13.87 -3.21
CA PRO A 113 0.99 14.48 -3.40
C PRO A 113 1.31 15.45 -2.26
N SER A 114 2.49 15.33 -1.66
CA SER A 114 3.00 16.37 -0.78
C SER A 114 3.44 17.51 -1.70
N SER A 115 2.66 18.59 -1.69
CA SER A 115 2.86 19.88 -2.37
C SER A 115 4.21 20.12 -3.03
#